data_AF-Q45UD3-F1
#
_entry.id   AF-Q45UD3-F1
#
_cell.length_a   1.000
_cell.length_b   1.000
_cell.length_c   1.000
_cell.angle_alpha   90.00
_cell.angle_beta   90.00
_cell.angle_gamma   90.00
#
_symmetry.space_group_name_H-M   'P 1'
#
loop_
_entity.id
_entity.type
_entity.pdbx_description
1 polymer ?
#
loop_
_entity_poly.entity_id
_entity_poly.type
_entity_poly.pdbx_seq_one_letter_code
_entity_poly.pdbx_strand_id
1 'polypeptide(L)' 'FFNSKAKVIYMGRNPRDVAVSLYHYSKIARQLKDPGTPDQFLENFLKGEVQFGSWFDHIKGWIRI' A
#
# COMPACT_ATOMS: atom_id res chain seq x y z
N PHE A 1 4.34 -20.87 -4.10
CA PHE A 1 3.85 -20.49 -2.76
C PHE A 1 2.84 -21.50 -2.22
N PHE A 2 1.77 -21.78 -2.97
CA PHE A 2 0.64 -22.64 -2.54
C PHE A 2 0.89 -24.15 -2.53
N ASN A 3 2.00 -24.63 -3.10
CA ASN A 3 2.37 -26.05 -3.07
C ASN A 3 3.17 -26.43 -1.81
N SER A 4 3.14 -25.59 -0.76
CA SER A 4 3.88 -25.82 0.49
C SER A 4 2.93 -25.90 1.68
N LYS A 5 3.40 -26.49 2.79
CA LYS A 5 2.66 -26.52 4.07
C LYS A 5 2.78 -25.22 4.88
N ALA A 6 3.34 -24.16 4.29
CA ALA A 6 3.50 -22.89 4.98
C ALA A 6 2.12 -22.26 5.27
N LYS A 7 2.02 -21.56 6.41
CA LYS A 7 0.83 -20.82 6.80
C LYS A 7 1.06 -19.33 6.58
N VAL A 8 0.03 -18.59 6.19
CA VAL A 8 0.09 -17.14 6.00
C VAL A 8 -1.03 -16.47 6.77
N ILE A 9 -0.70 -15.34 7.39
CA ILE A 9 -1.65 -14.41 7.97
C ILE A 9 -1.55 -13.12 7.15
N TYR A 10 -2.63 -12.76 6.47
CA TYR A 10 -2.73 -11.51 5.74
C TYR A 10 -3.48 -10.48 6.58
N MET A 11 -2.95 -9.26 6.70
CA MET A 11 -3.61 -8.16 7.39
C MET A 11 -4.12 -7.12 6.40
N GLY A 12 -5.42 -6.84 6.46
CA GLY A 12 -6.05 -5.70 5.79
C GLY A 12 -6.21 -4.51 6.74
N ARG A 13 -6.11 -3.30 6.20
CA ARG A 13 -6.43 -2.04 6.89
C ARG A 13 -7.23 -1.14 5.95
N ASN A 14 -8.09 -0.29 6.49
CA ASN A 14 -8.87 0.68 5.70
C ASN A 14 -7.91 1.49 4.78
N PRO A 15 -8.15 1.55 3.46
CA PRO A 15 -7.24 2.19 2.52
C PRO A 15 -7.05 3.68 2.79
N ARG A 16 -8.05 4.36 3.36
CA ARG A 16 -7.94 5.78 3.72
C ARG A 16 -6.88 6.00 4.81
N ASP A 17 -6.90 5.14 5.83
CA ASP A 17 -5.91 5.20 6.91
C ASP A 17 -4.51 4.78 6.43
N VAL A 18 -4.43 3.82 5.51
CA VAL A 18 -3.17 3.43 4.87
C VAL A 18 -2.58 4.59 4.08
N ALA A 19 -3.39 5.30 3.29
CA ALA A 19 -2.95 6.46 2.52
C ALA A 19 -2.39 7.56 3.43
N VAL A 20 -3.11 7.93 4.50
CA VAL A 20 -2.64 8.94 5.47
C VAL A 20 -1.35 8.49 6.16
N SER A 21 -1.31 7.24 6.63
CA SER A 21 -0.12 6.69 7.28
C SER A 21 1.09 6.69 6.35
N LEU A 22 0.91 6.32 5.09
CA LEU A 22 1.99 6.29 4.12
C LEU A 22 2.45 7.70 3.73
N TYR A 23 1.53 8.65 3.60
CA TYR A 23 1.85 10.07 3.35
C TYR A 23 2.82 10.61 4.41
N HIS A 24 2.52 10.41 5.69
CA HIS A 24 3.39 10.86 6.77
C HIS A 24 4.70 10.07 6.84
N TYR A 25 4.65 8.76 6.62
CA TYR A 25 5.86 7.93 6.60
C TYR A 25 6.83 8.36 5.49
N SER A 26 6.34 8.67 4.29
CA SER A 26 7.16 9.16 3.17
C SER A 26 7.91 10.45 3.46
N LYS A 27 7.45 11.28 4.41
CA LYS A 27 8.17 12.51 4.82
C LYS A 27 9.39 12.25 5.70
N ILE A 28 9.41 11.12 6.41
CA ILE A 28 10.47 10.78 7.37
C ILE A 28 11.38 9.65 6.86
N ALA A 29 10.89 8.86 5.90
CA ALA A 29 11.59 7.72 5.33
C ALA A 29 12.55 8.19 4.23
N ARG A 30 13.86 8.18 4.51
CA ARG A 30 14.91 8.65 3.58
C ARG A 30 14.96 7.89 2.24
N GLN A 31 14.45 6.66 2.21
CA GLN A 31 14.39 5.83 1.01
C GLN A 31 13.19 6.14 0.11
N LEU A 32 12.22 6.92 0.60
CA LEU A 32 11.03 7.29 -0.15
C LEU A 32 11.20 8.69 -0.74
N LYS A 33 10.57 8.90 -1.90
CA LYS A 33 10.45 10.24 -2.46
C LYS A 33 9.51 11.07 -1.58
N ASP A 34 9.75 12.36 -1.54
CA ASP A 34 8.83 13.30 -0.90
C ASP A 34 7.41 13.09 -1.49
N PRO A 35 6.37 12.97 -0.64
CA PRO A 35 5.03 12.66 -1.10
C PRO A 35 4.35 13.84 -1.82
N GLY A 36 4.91 15.05 -1.75
CA GLY A 36 4.30 16.26 -2.30
C GLY A 36 3.06 16.70 -1.51
N THR A 37 2.12 17.28 -2.25
CA THR A 37 0.84 17.72 -1.66
C THR A 37 -0.05 16.51 -1.34
N PRO A 38 -0.97 16.62 -0.34
CA PRO A 38 -1.89 15.54 -0.01
C PRO A 38 -2.74 15.06 -1.21
N ASP A 39 -3.19 15.96 -2.06
CA ASP A 39 -4.03 15.62 -3.22
C ASP A 39 -3.26 14.84 -4.28
N GLN A 40 -2.04 15.28 -4.61
CA GLN A 40 -1.15 14.55 -5.53
C GLN A 40 -0.82 13.17 -4.99
N PHE A 41 -0.51 13.07 -3.70
CA PHE A 41 -0.22 11.80 -3.08
C PHE A 41 -1.43 10.85 -3.11
N LEU A 42 -2.62 11.36 -2.82
CA LEU A 42 -3.85 10.57 -2.87
C LEU A 42 -4.14 10.08 -4.29
N GLU A 43 -3.95 10.92 -5.31
CA GLU A 43 -4.10 10.54 -6.71
C GLU A 43 -3.13 9.40 -7.07
N ASN A 44 -1.85 9.54 -6.71
CA ASN A 44 -0.84 8.51 -6.92
C ASN A 44 -1.20 7.20 -6.19
N PHE A 45 -1.66 7.29 -4.94
CA PHE A 45 -2.09 6.13 -4.16
C PHE A 45 -3.26 5.39 -4.84
N LEU A 46 -4.25 6.12 -5.36
CA LEU A 46 -5.40 5.54 -6.06
C LEU A 46 -5.01 4.91 -7.41
N LYS A 47 -4.04 5.48 -8.12
CA LYS A 47 -3.45 4.91 -9.35
C LYS A 47 -2.51 3.74 -9.08
N GLY A 48 -2.09 3.53 -7.83
CA GLY A 48 -1.06 2.56 -7.48
C GLY A 48 0.36 3.01 -7.87
N GLU A 49 0.56 4.31 -8.11
CA GLU A 49 1.86 4.94 -8.39
C GLU A 49 2.61 5.25 -7.09
N VAL A 50 2.60 4.30 -6.15
CA VAL A 50 3.28 4.35 -4.86
C VAL A 50 4.11 3.10 -4.66
N GLN A 51 4.91 3.06 -3.61
CA GLN A 51 5.64 1.85 -3.24
C GLN A 51 4.70 0.64 -3.14
N PHE A 52 5.13 -0.50 -3.68
CA PHE A 52 4.37 -1.75 -3.72
C PHE A 52 3.08 -1.75 -4.56
N GLY A 53 2.79 -0.68 -5.30
CA GLY A 53 1.72 -0.64 -6.29
C GLY A 53 0.32 -0.38 -5.71
N SER A 54 -0.70 -0.83 -6.45
CA SER A 54 -2.12 -0.65 -6.12
C SER A 54 -2.53 -1.43 -4.87
N TRP A 55 -2.99 -0.72 -3.84
CA TRP A 55 -3.57 -1.33 -2.65
C TRP A 55 -4.77 -2.23 -2.99
N PHE A 56 -5.59 -1.80 -3.96
CA PHE A 56 -6.79 -2.53 -4.38
C PHE A 56 -6.42 -3.87 -5.02
N ASP A 57 -5.42 -3.89 -5.90
CA ASP A 57 -5.00 -5.12 -6.56
C ASP A 57 -4.28 -6.05 -5.59
N HIS A 58 -3.50 -5.49 -4.66
CA HIS A 58 -2.86 -6.26 -3.60
C HIS A 58 -3.90 -6.99 -2.74
N ILE A 59 -4.89 -6.29 -2.19
CA ILE A 59 -5.89 -6.92 -1.31
C ILE A 59 -6.81 -7.89 -2.07
N LYS A 60 -7.24 -7.54 -3.30
CA LYS A 60 -8.03 -8.46 -4.13
C LYS A 60 -7.25 -9.71 -4.49
N GLY A 61 -5.95 -9.58 -4.79
CA GLY A 61 -5.06 -10.70 -5.07
C GLY A 61 -5.00 -11.64 -3.88
N TRP A 62 -4.69 -11.12 -2.70
CA TRP A 62 -4.51 -11.93 -1.47
C TRP A 62 -5.79 -12.51 -0.89
N ILE A 63 -6.95 -11.86 -1.05
CA ILE A 63 -8.23 -12.38 -0.54
C ILE A 63 -8.88 -13.39 -1.49
N ARG A 64 -8.59 -13.32 -2.79
CA ARG A 64 -9.10 -14.31 -3.78
C ARG A 64 -8.27 -15.59 -3.83
N ILE A 65 -7.18 -15.64 -3.08
CA ILE A 65 -6.38 -16.84 -2.80
C ILE A 65 -7.09 -17.65 -1.71
#